data_AF-A0A328TKK0-F1
#
_entry.id   AF-A0A328TKK0-F1
#
_cell.length_a   1.000
_cell.length_b   1.000
_cell.length_c   1.000
_cell.angle_alpha   90.00
_cell.angle_beta   90.00
_cell.angle_gamma   90.00
#
_symmetry.space_group_name_H-M   'P 1'
#
loop_
_entity.id
_entity.type
_entity.pdbx_description
1 polymer ?
#
loop_
_entity_poly.entity_id
_entity_poly.type
_entity_poly.pdbx_seq_one_letter_code
_entity_poly.pdbx_strand_id
1 'polypeptide(L)' 'MADHSMTFSNTLAQLSCEDFLRELTEFMLNRIMEADFTQCINAEPHERCDERETY' A
#
# COMPACT_ATOMS: atom_id res chain seq x y z
N MET A 1 10.77 28.54 -20.09
CA MET A 1 10.38 27.16 -19.72
C MET A 1 9.97 27.21 -18.27
N ALA A 2 8.71 26.91 -17.97
CA ALA A 2 8.23 26.90 -16.59
C ALA A 2 8.77 25.63 -15.94
N ASP A 3 9.52 25.76 -14.85
CA ASP A 3 9.93 24.63 -14.03
C ASP A 3 8.69 23.92 -13.51
N HIS A 4 8.28 22.85 -14.19
CA HIS A 4 7.11 22.04 -13.84
C HIS A 4 7.18 21.52 -12.40
N SER A 5 8.41 21.36 -11.88
CA SER A 5 8.72 21.05 -10.48
C SER A 5 8.33 22.17 -9.50
N MET A 6 8.57 23.43 -9.88
CA MET A 6 8.20 24.59 -9.08
C MET A 6 6.69 24.75 -9.03
N THR A 7 6.01 24.53 -10.16
CA THR A 7 4.54 24.58 -10.22
C THR A 7 3.92 23.49 -9.36
N PHE A 8 4.39 22.24 -9.46
CA PHE A 8 3.89 21.12 -8.65
C PHE A 8 4.05 21.35 -7.15
N SER A 9 5.22 21.84 -6.74
CA SER A 9 5.50 22.17 -5.33
C SER A 9 4.63 23.32 -4.83
N ASN A 10 4.33 24.32 -5.68
CA ASN A 10 3.43 25.43 -5.35
C ASN A 10 1.97 24.96 -5.26
N THR A 11 1.53 24.05 -6.15
CA THR A 11 0.18 23.46 -6.08
C THR A 11 0.03 22.58 -4.83
N LEU A 12 1.08 21.84 -4.46
CA LEU A 12 1.12 21.08 -3.21
C LEU A 12 1.15 21.97 -1.97
N ALA A 13 1.80 23.14 -2.03
CA ALA A 13 1.78 24.12 -0.95
C ALA A 13 0.44 24.88 -0.85
N GLN A 14 -0.31 24.96 -1.96
CA GLN A 14 -1.65 25.57 -2.03
C GLN A 14 -2.77 24.62 -1.61
N LEU A 15 -2.67 23.33 -1.93
CA LEU A 15 -3.42 22.32 -1.21
C LEU A 15 -2.91 22.29 0.23
N SER A 16 -3.79 22.06 1.20
CA SER A 16 -3.34 21.72 2.55
C SER A 16 -2.57 20.40 2.47
N CYS A 17 -1.25 20.51 2.25
CA CYS A 17 -0.36 19.38 2.01
C CYS A 17 -0.45 18.37 3.15
N GLU A 18 -0.66 18.86 4.38
CA GLU A 18 -0.85 18.01 5.54
C GLU A 18 -2.12 17.15 5.43
N ASP A 19 -3.26 17.74 5.06
CA ASP A 19 -4.52 17.00 4.95
C ASP A 19 -4.49 16.03 3.77
N PHE A 20 -3.94 16.44 2.63
CA PHE A 20 -3.78 15.58 1.47
C PHE A 20 -2.83 14.40 1.74
N LEU A 21 -1.70 14.65 2.40
CA LEU A 21 -0.74 13.60 2.77
C LEU A 21 -1.34 12.68 3.83
N ARG A 22 -2.15 13.20 4.76
CA ARG A 22 -2.87 12.41 5.77
C ARG A 22 -3.89 11.49 5.10
N GLU A 23 -4.77 12.01 4.25
CA GLU A 23 -5.75 11.23 3.49
C GLU A 23 -5.08 10.18 2.59
N LEU A 24 -4.01 10.56 1.89
CA LEU A 24 -3.25 9.63 1.04
C LEU A 24 -2.61 8.51 1.88
N THR A 25 -2.05 8.84 3.05
CA THR A 25 -1.45 7.86 3.95
C THR A 25 -2.51 6.91 4.50
N GLU A 26 -3.64 7.41 4.98
CA GLU A 26 -4.76 6.60 5.47
C GLU A 26 -5.32 5.68 4.38
N PHE A 27 -5.49 6.20 3.16
CA PHE A 27 -5.94 5.42 2.02
C PHE A 27 -4.98 4.29 1.65
N MET A 28 -3.67 4.58 1.59
CA MET A 28 -2.66 3.56 1.30
C MET A 28 -2.56 2.51 2.41
N LEU A 29 -2.61 2.93 3.68
CA LEU A 29 -2.59 2.01 4.82
C LEU A 29 -3.83 1.11 4.85
N ASN A 30 -5.01 1.66 4.58
CA ASN A 30 -6.25 0.88 4.48
C ASN A 30 -6.16 -0.15 3.35
N ARG A 31 -5.61 0.24 2.20
CA ARG A 31 -5.41 -0.66 1.06
C ARG A 31 -4.39 -1.77 1.35
N ILE A 32 -3.30 -1.46 2.06
CA ILE A 32 -2.31 -2.47 2.50
C ILE A 32 -2.95 -3.43 3.50
N MET A 33 -3.67 -2.92 4.50
CA MET A 33 -4.38 -3.74 5.47
C MET A 33 -5.42 -4.67 4.80
N GLU A 34 -6.15 -4.16 3.82
CA GLU A 34 -7.13 -4.94 3.04
C GLU A 34 -6.44 -5.99 2.15
N ALA A 35 -5.32 -5.64 1.52
CA ALA A 35 -4.49 -6.57 0.74
C ALA A 35 -3.87 -7.66 1.63
N ASP A 36 -3.37 -7.30 2.81
CA ASP A 36 -2.80 -8.24 3.77
C ASP A 36 -3.89 -9.15 4.37
N PHE A 37 -5.11 -8.64 4.60
CA PHE A 37 -6.25 -9.45 5.04
C PHE A 37 -6.68 -10.46 3.98
N THR A 38 -6.75 -10.04 2.72
CA THR A 38 -7.06 -10.93 1.62
C THR A 38 -5.94 -11.94 1.35
N GLN A 39 -4.67 -11.55 1.52
CA GLN A 39 -3.54 -12.46 1.37
C GLN A 39 -3.41 -13.44 2.54
N CYS A 40 -3.70 -13.02 3.78
CA CYS A 40 -3.70 -13.88 4.97
C CYS A 40 -4.83 -14.93 4.92
N ILE A 41 -6.00 -14.58 4.37
CA ILE A 41 -7.13 -15.51 4.25
C ILE A 41 -6.96 -16.46 3.05
N ASN A 42 -6.39 -16.00 1.93
CA ASN A 42 -6.11 -16.86 0.78
C ASN A 42 -4.80 -17.65 0.91
N ALA A 43 -3.92 -17.25 1.85
CA ALA A 43 -2.90 -18.11 2.40
C ALA A 43 -3.56 -19.00 3.46
N GLU A 44 -4.48 -19.87 3.02
CA GLU A 44 -4.73 -21.13 3.71
C GLU A 44 -3.34 -21.67 4.12
N PRO A 45 -3.14 -22.14 5.37
CA PRO A 45 -1.90 -22.80 5.70
C PRO A 45 -1.81 -23.93 4.69
N HIS A 46 -0.94 -23.76 3.69
CA HIS A 46 -0.48 -24.86 2.89
C HIS A 46 0.33 -25.65 3.90
N GLU A 47 -0.39 -26.41 4.74
CA GLU A 47 0.11 -27.55 5.47
C GLU A 47 0.91 -28.26 4.41
N ARG A 48 2.22 -28.07 4.50
CA ARG A 48 3.15 -28.83 3.70
C ARG A 48 2.90 -30.23 4.20
N CYS A 49 1.99 -30.93 3.53
CA CYS A 49 1.94 -32.37 3.47
C CYS A 49 3.34 -32.75 3.04
N ASP A 50 4.17 -32.95 4.05
CA ASP A 50 5.41 -33.69 4.01
C ASP A 50 5.00 -35.04 3.44
N GLU A 51 4.97 -35.14 2.10
CA GLU A 51 5.00 -36.40 1.39
C GLU A 51 6.34 -37.03 1.74
N ARG A 52 6.40 -37.56 2.97
CA ARG A 52 7.48 -38.39 3.45
C ARG A 52 7.56 -39.55 2.47
N GLU A 53 8.62 -39.53 1.66
CA GLU A 53 9.08 -40.68 0.89
C GLU A 53 9.10 -41.90 1.81
N THR A 54 8.15 -42.81 1.61
CA THR A 54 8.21 -44.16 2.15
C THR A 54 8.97 -45.03 1.16
N TYR A 55 10.24 -45.27 1.52
CA TYR A 55 11.14 -46.41 1.29
C TYR A 55 10.90 -47.34 0.08
#